data_AF-A0A527J050-F1
#
_entry.id   AF-A0A527J050-F1
#
_cell.length_a   1.000
_cell.length_b   1.000
_cell.length_c   1.000
_cell.angle_alpha   90.00
_cell.angle_beta   90.00
_cell.angle_gamma   90.00
#
_symmetry.space_group_name_H-M   'P 1'
#
loop_
_entity.id
_entity.type
_entity.pdbx_description
1 polymer ?
#
loop_
_entity_poly.entity_id
_entity_poly.type
_entity_poly.pdbx_seq_one_letter_code
_entity_poly.pdbx_strand_id
1 'polypeptide(L)'
;MLSRNHSEVYARRLRAVLVRSLPLLEARGIVVVVLAGVVGVMAGILVTAMSQIVQDLHGLLFGVQPGGRLSGMFSLANPMQALIPAIGGMLLGLTVVWLRIRKFRTPIDPIEANALYGGRMSLTDTFIIAGQTMISSG
;
A
#
# COMPACT_ATOMS: atom_id res chain seq x y z
N MET A 1 -30.01 26.91 33.52
CA MET A 1 -29.48 27.30 32.18
C MET A 1 -28.01 27.80 32.27
N LEU A 2 -27.05 27.07 32.87
CA LEU A 2 -25.67 27.57 33.10
C LEU A 2 -24.52 26.67 32.60
N SER A 3 -24.81 25.54 31.93
CA SER A 3 -23.78 24.53 31.61
C SER A 3 -23.05 24.72 30.26
N ARG A 4 -23.50 25.62 29.37
CA ARG A 4 -22.97 25.73 27.98
C ARG A 4 -21.73 26.62 27.83
N ASN A 5 -21.48 27.57 28.75
CA ASN A 5 -20.41 28.56 28.58
C ASN A 5 -19.00 28.04 28.95
N HIS A 6 -18.89 27.12 29.90
CA HIS A 6 -17.58 26.64 30.37
C HIS A 6 -16.89 25.73 29.34
N SER A 7 -17.66 24.95 28.58
CA SER A 7 -17.15 24.08 27.51
C SER A 7 -16.58 24.87 26.32
N GLU A 8 -17.21 25.99 25.96
CA GLU A 8 -16.71 26.83 24.87
C GLU A 8 -15.40 27.53 25.24
N VAL A 9 -15.26 28.00 26.48
CA VAL A 9 -14.04 28.67 26.94
C VAL A 9 -12.88 27.67 27.04
N TYR A 10 -13.12 26.44 27.50
CA TYR A 10 -12.13 25.37 27.49
C TYR A 10 -11.71 24.99 26.07
N ALA A 11 -12.67 24.81 25.15
CA ALA A 11 -12.38 24.49 23.76
C ALA A 11 -11.57 25.59 23.05
N ARG A 12 -11.86 26.87 23.34
CA ARG A 12 -11.11 28.01 22.81
C ARG A 12 -9.69 28.09 23.38
N ARG A 13 -9.51 27.84 24.68
CA ARG A 13 -8.17 27.77 25.31
C ARG A 13 -7.36 26.60 24.78
N LEU A 14 -7.97 25.42 24.63
CA LEU A 14 -7.32 24.23 24.08
C LEU A 14 -6.88 24.46 22.64
N ARG A 15 -7.75 25.06 21.81
CA ARG A 15 -7.41 25.50 20.44
C ARG A 15 -6.24 26.48 20.44
N ALA A 16 -6.26 27.49 21.31
CA ALA A 16 -5.19 28.49 21.38
C ALA A 16 -3.84 27.86 21.77
N VAL A 17 -3.83 26.94 22.73
CA VAL A 17 -2.60 26.22 23.13
C VAL A 17 -2.11 25.31 22.00
N LEU A 18 -3.01 24.54 21.37
CA LEU A 18 -2.69 23.69 20.22
C LEU A 18 -2.08 24.49 19.07
N VAL A 19 -2.74 25.57 18.65
CA VAL A 19 -2.26 26.43 17.56
C VAL A 19 -0.91 27.06 17.87
N ARG A 20 -0.67 27.42 19.14
CA ARG A 20 0.61 28.01 19.57
C ARG A 20 1.74 26.98 19.70
N SER A 21 1.41 25.71 19.94
CA SER A 21 2.38 24.61 20.00
C SER A 21 2.78 24.02 18.64
N LEU A 22 1.94 24.14 17.62
CA LEU A 22 2.22 23.67 16.25
C LEU A 22 3.59 24.15 15.69
N PRO A 23 3.93 25.45 15.73
CA PRO A 23 5.22 25.92 15.20
C PRO A 23 6.45 25.40 15.98
N LEU A 24 6.29 25.07 17.27
CA LEU A 24 7.38 24.50 18.08
C LEU A 24 7.61 23.01 17.77
N LEU A 25 6.55 22.26 17.46
CA LEU A 25 6.61 20.86 17.05
C LEU A 25 7.17 20.72 15.62
N GLU A 26 6.82 21.68 14.76
CA GLU A 26 7.32 21.77 13.38
C GLU A 26 8.82 22.10 13.34
N ALA A 27 9.27 23.07 14.16
CA ALA A 27 10.69 23.43 14.30
C ALA A 27 11.58 22.26 14.78
N ARG A 28 11.01 21.29 15.50
CA ARG A 28 11.73 20.09 15.99
C ARG A 28 11.53 18.86 15.11
N GLY A 29 10.79 18.96 14.01
CA GLY A 29 10.51 17.84 13.10
C GLY A 29 9.64 16.71 13.69
N ILE A 30 9.10 16.88 14.90
CA ILE A 30 8.32 15.85 15.61
C ILE A 30 7.07 15.48 14.81
N VAL A 31 6.43 16.47 14.16
CA VAL A 31 5.25 16.26 13.32
C VAL A 31 5.55 15.29 12.17
N VAL A 32 6.72 15.42 11.54
CA VAL A 32 7.15 14.55 10.44
C VAL A 32 7.40 13.13 10.94
N VAL A 33 8.01 12.97 12.11
CA VAL A 33 8.25 11.64 12.71
C VAL A 33 6.93 10.93 13.04
N VAL A 34 5.97 11.64 13.65
CA VAL A 34 4.66 11.07 13.96
C VAL A 34 3.92 10.70 12.68
N LEU A 35 3.93 11.57 11.67
CA LEU A 35 3.34 11.29 10.36
C LEU A 35 3.98 10.07 9.70
N ALA A 36 5.31 9.97 9.72
CA ALA A 36 6.04 8.81 9.20
C ALA A 36 5.65 7.52 9.93
N GLY A 37 5.49 7.58 11.26
CA GLY A 37 5.00 6.44 12.05
C GLY A 37 3.60 5.98 11.62
N VAL A 38 2.66 6.92 11.45
CA VAL A 38 1.30 6.61 10.98
C VAL A 38 1.32 6.00 9.58
N VAL A 39 2.05 6.60 8.65
CA VAL A 39 2.20 6.08 7.27
C VAL A 39 2.85 4.69 7.29
N GLY A 40 3.86 4.46 8.13
CA GLY A 40 4.51 3.17 8.29
C GLY A 40 3.57 2.08 8.80
N VAL A 41 2.73 2.37 9.79
CA VAL A 41 1.70 1.43 10.28
C VAL A 41 0.70 1.09 9.17
N MET A 42 0.20 2.10 8.46
CA MET A 42 -0.73 1.89 7.34
C MET A 42 -0.09 1.03 6.24
N ALA A 43 1.15 1.33 5.85
CA ALA A 43 1.88 0.56 4.86
C ALA A 43 2.12 -0.88 5.34
N GLY A 44 2.49 -1.09 6.61
CA GLY A 44 2.69 -2.41 7.19
C GLY A 44 1.43 -3.28 7.17
N ILE A 45 0.27 -2.69 7.50
CA ILE A 45 -1.03 -3.39 7.42
C ILE A 45 -1.32 -3.79 5.97
N LEU A 46 -1.18 -2.87 5.02
CA LEU A 46 -1.45 -3.14 3.61
C LEU A 46 -0.53 -4.22 3.04
N VAL A 47 0.78 -4.12 3.28
CA VAL A 47 1.76 -5.10 2.80
C VAL A 47 1.51 -6.48 3.42
N THR A 48 1.16 -6.54 4.71
CA THR A 48 0.81 -7.80 5.39
C THR A 48 -0.45 -8.42 4.77
N ALA A 49 -1.49 -7.62 4.51
CA ALA A 49 -2.70 -8.08 3.86
C ALA A 49 -2.43 -8.60 2.43
N MET A 50 -1.64 -7.88 1.63
CA MET A 50 -1.22 -8.33 0.30
C MET A 50 -0.44 -9.65 0.37
N SER A 51 0.48 -9.77 1.33
CA SER A 51 1.26 -11.00 1.53
C SER A 51 0.37 -12.18 1.89
N GLN A 52 -0.64 -11.96 2.74
CA GLN A 52 -1.61 -13.01 3.09
C GLN A 52 -2.43 -13.44 1.88
N ILE A 53 -2.92 -12.50 1.08
CA ILE A 53 -3.67 -12.81 -0.15
C ILE A 53 -2.84 -13.68 -1.09
N VAL A 54 -1.57 -13.33 -1.31
CA VAL A 54 -0.67 -14.13 -2.17
C VAL A 54 -0.40 -15.51 -1.56
N GLN A 55 -0.25 -15.59 -0.25
CA GLN A 55 -0.07 -16.87 0.45
C GLN A 55 -1.29 -17.78 0.34
N ASP A 56 -2.51 -17.21 0.39
CA ASP A 56 -3.76 -17.94 0.20
C ASP A 56 -3.90 -18.42 -1.24
N LEU A 57 -3.54 -17.57 -2.22
CA LEU A 57 -3.42 -17.94 -3.63
C LEU A 57 -2.47 -19.11 -3.82
N HIS A 58 -1.29 -19.09 -3.18
CA HIS A 58 -0.35 -20.22 -3.22
C HIS A 58 -0.93 -21.50 -2.63
N GLY A 59 -1.65 -21.39 -1.50
CA GLY A 59 -2.39 -22.51 -0.92
C GLY A 59 -3.39 -23.11 -1.90
N LEU A 60 -4.17 -22.26 -2.58
CA LEU A 60 -5.21 -22.68 -3.52
C LEU A 60 -4.66 -23.24 -4.84
N LEU A 61 -3.61 -22.63 -5.39
CA LEU A 61 -3.07 -22.94 -6.72
C LEU A 61 -2.01 -24.04 -6.70
N PHE A 62 -1.18 -24.09 -5.65
CA PHE A 62 -0.07 -25.03 -5.53
C PHE A 62 -0.26 -26.07 -4.43
N GLY A 63 -1.28 -25.94 -3.58
CA GLY A 63 -1.51 -26.88 -2.47
C GLY A 63 -0.48 -26.71 -1.34
N VAL A 64 -0.02 -25.48 -1.09
CA VAL A 64 0.95 -25.20 -0.02
C VAL A 64 0.34 -25.54 1.33
N GLN A 65 1.08 -26.29 2.17
CA GLN A 65 0.64 -26.64 3.52
C GLN A 65 0.44 -25.39 4.39
N PRO A 66 -0.49 -25.42 5.37
CA PRO A 66 -0.69 -24.32 6.31
C PRO A 66 0.62 -23.95 7.02
N GLY A 67 1.04 -22.69 6.93
CA GLY A 67 2.31 -22.19 7.50
C GLY A 67 3.56 -22.46 6.64
N GLY A 68 3.45 -23.21 5.54
CA GLY A 68 4.51 -23.39 4.56
C GLY A 68 4.58 -22.24 3.55
N ARG A 69 5.65 -22.16 2.77
CA ARG A 69 5.80 -21.18 1.67
C ARG A 69 6.08 -21.92 0.36
N LEU A 70 5.57 -21.42 -0.75
CA LEU A 70 5.80 -22.02 -2.08
C LEU A 70 7.30 -22.14 -2.40
N SER A 71 8.09 -21.13 -2.04
CA SER A 71 9.55 -21.13 -2.22
C SER A 71 10.30 -22.19 -1.39
N GLY A 72 9.63 -22.79 -0.40
CA GLY A 72 10.19 -23.86 0.44
C GLY A 72 9.79 -25.27 0.00
N MET A 73 9.01 -25.43 -1.07
CA MET A 73 8.60 -26.73 -1.58
C MET A 73 9.71 -27.37 -2.41
N PHE A 74 10.04 -28.63 -2.13
CA PHE A 74 11.03 -29.41 -2.90
C PHE A 74 10.52 -29.81 -4.29
N SER A 75 9.21 -30.02 -4.42
CA SER A 75 8.56 -30.35 -5.69
C SER A 75 7.12 -29.84 -5.71
N LEU A 76 6.62 -29.59 -6.91
CA LEU A 76 5.21 -29.29 -7.14
C LEU A 76 4.42 -30.60 -7.14
N ALA A 77 3.17 -30.56 -6.70
CA ALA A 77 2.31 -31.74 -6.68
C ALA A 77 1.97 -32.22 -8.10
N ASN A 78 1.88 -31.30 -9.06
CA ASN A 78 1.64 -31.59 -10.48
C ASN A 78 2.54 -30.68 -11.35
N PRO A 79 3.28 -31.22 -12.34
CA PRO A 79 4.07 -30.40 -13.27
C PRO A 79 3.30 -29.28 -13.98
N MET A 80 1.99 -29.45 -14.20
CA MET A 80 1.13 -28.42 -14.80
C MET A 80 0.99 -27.16 -13.94
N GLN A 81 1.25 -27.24 -12.64
CA GLN A 81 1.26 -26.06 -11.76
C GLN A 81 2.36 -25.07 -12.15
N ALA A 82 3.42 -25.51 -12.84
CA ALA A 82 4.44 -24.60 -13.39
C ALA A 82 3.90 -23.65 -14.48
N LEU A 83 2.72 -23.94 -15.07
CA LEU A 83 2.05 -23.04 -16.00
C LEU A 83 1.31 -21.89 -15.30
N ILE A 84 1.02 -22.02 -14.00
CA ILE A 84 0.24 -21.02 -13.25
C ILE A 84 0.94 -19.64 -13.25
N PRO A 85 2.25 -19.52 -12.94
CA PRO A 85 2.94 -18.24 -13.03
C PRO A 85 3.03 -17.70 -14.46
N ALA A 86 3.10 -18.59 -15.47
CA ALA A 86 3.10 -18.19 -16.87
C ALA A 86 1.75 -17.59 -17.30
N ILE A 87 0.63 -18.16 -16.82
CA ILE A 87 -0.71 -17.61 -17.01
C ILE A 87 -0.83 -16.25 -16.28
N GLY A 88 -0.35 -16.16 -15.04
CA GLY A 88 -0.31 -14.89 -14.29
C GLY A 88 0.46 -13.80 -15.02
N GLY A 89 1.65 -14.12 -15.55
CA GLY A 89 2.45 -13.21 -16.36
C GLY A 89 1.77 -12.81 -17.69
N MET A 90 1.07 -13.74 -18.34
CA MET A 90 0.29 -13.46 -19.55
C MET A 90 -0.86 -12.49 -19.25
N LEU A 91 -1.62 -12.72 -18.19
CA LEU A 91 -2.69 -11.82 -17.74
C LEU A 91 -2.14 -10.44 -17.41
N LEU A 92 -1.00 -10.35 -16.72
CA LEU A 92 -0.32 -9.09 -16.46
C LEU A 92 0.04 -8.39 -17.78
N GLY A 93 0.64 -9.09 -18.74
CA GLY A 93 0.95 -8.54 -20.06
C GLY A 93 -0.28 -7.98 -20.79
N LEU A 94 -1.40 -8.72 -20.75
CA LEU A 94 -2.67 -8.27 -21.32
C LEU A 94 -3.19 -6.99 -20.66
N THR A 95 -3.08 -6.88 -19.33
CA THR A 95 -3.50 -5.65 -18.62
C THR A 95 -2.63 -4.45 -19.00
N VAL A 96 -1.32 -4.63 -19.20
CA VAL A 96 -0.41 -3.59 -19.68
C VAL A 96 -0.80 -3.12 -21.08
N VAL A 97 -1.05 -4.06 -22.00
CA VAL A 97 -1.50 -3.76 -23.36
C VAL A 97 -2.86 -3.02 -23.33
N TRP A 98 -3.79 -3.48 -22.51
CA TRP A 98 -5.12 -2.86 -22.37
C TRP A 98 -5.04 -1.42 -21.85
N LEU A 99 -4.23 -1.16 -20.82
CA LEU A 99 -4.00 0.19 -20.29
C LEU A 99 -3.39 1.11 -21.35
N ARG A 100 -2.44 0.59 -22.14
CA ARG A 100 -1.84 1.32 -23.26
C ARG A 100 -2.86 1.67 -24.33
N ILE A 101 -3.73 0.73 -24.73
CA ILE A 101 -4.79 0.96 -25.72
C ILE A 101 -5.76 2.04 -25.23
N ARG A 102 -6.08 2.08 -23.93
CA ARG A 102 -6.94 3.10 -23.33
C ARG A 102 -6.26 4.45 -23.08
N LYS A 103 -5.02 4.64 -23.56
CA LYS A 103 -4.22 5.87 -23.35
C LYS A 103 -4.09 6.27 -21.89
N PHE A 104 -4.05 5.29 -20.97
CA PHE A 104 -3.68 5.59 -19.59
C PHE A 104 -2.26 6.14 -19.54
N ARG A 105 -2.03 7.08 -18.62
CA ARG A 105 -0.68 7.61 -18.39
C ARG A 105 0.22 6.47 -17.89
N THR A 106 1.47 6.48 -18.33
CA THR A 106 2.47 5.55 -17.82
C THR A 106 2.62 5.79 -16.31
N PRO A 107 2.54 4.73 -15.47
CA PRO A 107 2.81 4.87 -14.05
C PRO A 107 4.20 5.49 -13.84
N ILE A 108 4.26 6.53 -13.01
CA ILE A 108 5.51 7.22 -12.67
C ILE A 108 6.12 6.48 -11.49
N ASP A 109 7.36 6.03 -11.61
CA ASP A 109 8.03 5.34 -10.52
C ASP A 109 8.40 6.31 -9.37
N PRO A 110 8.67 5.81 -8.15
CA PRO A 110 9.02 6.69 -7.03
C PRO A 110 10.29 7.52 -7.24
N ILE A 111 11.23 7.06 -8.07
CA ILE A 111 12.51 7.73 -8.34
C ILE A 111 12.26 8.93 -9.27
N GLU A 112 11.53 8.72 -10.37
CA GLU A 112 11.06 9.74 -11.31
C GLU A 112 10.08 10.72 -10.63
N ALA A 113 9.17 10.23 -9.78
CA ALA A 113 8.26 11.08 -9.02
C ALA A 113 9.05 12.07 -8.16
N ASN A 114 10.09 11.59 -7.46
CA ASN A 114 10.94 12.44 -6.63
C ASN A 114 11.82 13.39 -7.46
N ALA A 115 12.38 12.94 -8.59
CA ALA A 115 13.29 13.72 -9.42
C ALA A 115 12.59 14.77 -10.31
N LEU A 116 11.43 14.44 -10.89
CA LEU A 116 10.76 15.25 -11.92
C LEU A 116 9.43 15.87 -11.44
N TYR A 117 8.80 15.31 -10.41
CA TYR A 117 7.43 15.66 -10.00
C TYR A 117 7.30 16.07 -8.51
N GLY A 118 8.42 16.26 -7.80
CA GLY A 118 8.43 16.68 -6.40
C GLY A 118 7.80 15.66 -5.44
N GLY A 119 7.94 14.37 -5.75
CA GLY A 119 7.46 13.24 -4.95
C GLY A 119 5.98 12.90 -5.14
N ARG A 120 5.30 13.50 -6.12
CA ARG A 120 3.87 13.25 -6.38
C ARG A 120 3.67 12.03 -7.26
N MET A 121 2.90 11.05 -6.77
CA MET A 121 2.53 9.83 -7.51
C MET A 121 1.00 9.64 -7.48
N SER A 122 0.46 9.02 -8.54
CA SER A 122 -0.96 8.64 -8.63
C SER A 122 -1.25 7.43 -7.75
N LEU A 123 -2.13 7.58 -6.76
CA LEU A 123 -2.56 6.46 -5.89
C LEU A 123 -3.27 5.37 -6.70
N THR A 124 -4.06 5.74 -7.70
CA THR A 124 -4.78 4.80 -8.56
C THR A 124 -3.80 3.88 -9.30
N ASP A 125 -2.70 4.45 -9.82
CA ASP A 125 -1.70 3.69 -10.56
C ASP A 125 -0.99 2.71 -9.63
N THR A 126 -0.69 3.13 -8.39
CA THR A 126 -0.13 2.26 -7.35
C THR A 126 -1.05 1.09 -7.04
N PHE A 127 -2.36 1.32 -6.87
CA PHE A 127 -3.32 0.23 -6.61
C PHE A 127 -3.46 -0.75 -7.77
N ILE A 128 -3.44 -0.25 -9.01
CA ILE A 128 -3.48 -1.10 -10.21
C ILE A 128 -2.25 -2.00 -10.24
N ILE A 129 -1.06 -1.43 -10.05
CA ILE A 129 0.20 -2.18 -10.04
C ILE A 129 0.21 -3.21 -8.90
N ALA A 130 -0.19 -2.82 -7.70
CA ALA A 130 -0.29 -3.74 -6.56
C ALA A 130 -1.19 -4.94 -6.87
N GLY A 131 -2.35 -4.71 -7.49
CA GLY A 131 -3.25 -5.77 -7.96
C GLY A 131 -2.60 -6.67 -9.01
N GLN A 132 -1.96 -6.08 -10.02
CA GLN A 132 -1.22 -6.83 -11.05
C GLN A 132 -0.12 -7.69 -10.45
N THR A 133 0.64 -7.16 -9.47
CA THR A 133 1.68 -7.91 -8.76
C THR A 133 1.11 -9.10 -8.02
N MET A 134 -0.01 -8.94 -7.29
CA MET A 134 -0.63 -10.06 -6.58
C MET A 134 -1.12 -11.15 -7.54
N ILE A 135 -1.78 -10.77 -8.63
CA ILE A 135 -2.27 -11.72 -9.65
C ILE A 135 -1.13 -12.45 -10.36
N SER A 136 -0.01 -11.77 -10.60
CA SER A 136 1.15 -12.39 -11.24
C SER A 136 1.98 -13.26 -10.28
N SER A 137 1.85 -13.04 -8.97
CA SER A 137 2.64 -13.75 -7.95
C SER A 137 1.92 -14.98 -7.40
N GLY A 138 0.59 -14.95 -7.36
CA GLY A 138 -0.26 -16.08 -6.95
C GLY A 138 -0.36 -17.13 -8.04
#